data_AF-A0A1D2X2X3-F1
#
_entry.id   AF-A0A1D2X2X3-F1
#
_cell.length_a   1.000
_cell.length_b   1.000
_cell.length_c   1.000
_cell.angle_alpha   90.00
_cell.angle_beta   90.00
_cell.angle_gamma   90.00
#
_symmetry.space_group_name_H-M   'P 1'
#
loop_
_entity.id
_entity.type
_entity.pdbx_description
1 polymer ?
#
loop_
_entity_poly.entity_id
_entity_poly.type
_entity_poly.pdbx_seq_one_letter_code
_entity_poly.pdbx_strand_id
1 'polypeptide(L)'
;MKMMEILRILYEKNEILGAKVISEELEKRGYSLGERAVRYHMHILDERGLTEKIGYKGRQITKKGISELKKGLIYDQVDFTFSRVQEKMFNVTLNPLTLQGSVIVNISSINELDAIKTINNVFEAGLAVSSHYNIYERNDKTYFETVCGTTIDGLMQQKGIISKPLYGGLLKVEDYTPITFVEQIAYEKTSITPLEAFTNHNNTSVLDVANDGTGIIPANFRVVPEAKKDEVITLLDSLKKIGICGVIHMGKPGESVLGIPVPEGMIGIAIIGGVAPLCAAQEEGYDLDIKLADRYDEYNNMITPNYLMNLPLKKVTTQNKENKVSFILNKIFNLISKVDYDINNEKGNIIANISYVHKDDLDDSIEVMKELYKSKPEYCMGKRYSVVESSEDKVGLATICSLTMDGVLTKQGINSTPVYSGILDIYGSNRRFIELISYTGSSVDPHEIFIKKGMHDIHGSLNDDGKIMASVHSVHYVARDKTIDTLNSLKEVGLEVLNIGKPNEYTYNAKIEKYNFGYVLSGGLNPIVAIKEKNIPVEVKSIEKIMKFDAFEEL
;
A
#
# COMPACT_ATOMS: atom_id res chain seq x y z
N MET A 1 18.66 7.27 19.47
CA MET A 1 18.46 5.87 19.01
C MET A 1 17.82 5.00 20.10
N LYS A 2 18.54 4.56 21.15
CA LYS A 2 18.01 3.61 22.17
C LYS A 2 16.78 4.09 22.97
N MET A 3 16.75 5.34 23.43
CA MET A 3 15.58 5.91 24.14
C MET A 3 14.36 6.11 23.23
N MET A 4 14.58 6.43 21.95
CA MET A 4 13.51 6.56 20.96
C MET A 4 12.87 5.20 20.68
N GLU A 5 13.67 4.15 20.61
CA GLU A 5 13.15 2.81 20.40
C GLU A 5 12.35 2.29 21.60
N ILE A 6 12.73 2.66 22.83
CA ILE A 6 11.92 2.39 24.02
C ILE A 6 10.56 3.12 23.94
N LEU A 7 10.55 4.40 23.53
CA LEU A 7 9.30 5.14 23.30
C LEU A 7 8.47 4.48 22.19
N ARG A 8 9.10 3.98 21.12
CA ARG A 8 8.43 3.27 20.03
C ARG A 8 7.74 1.99 20.52
N ILE A 9 8.45 1.15 21.28
CA ILE A 9 7.89 -0.08 21.86
C ILE A 9 6.69 0.24 22.77
N LEU A 10 6.80 1.27 23.60
CA LEU A 10 5.69 1.72 24.47
C LEU A 10 4.50 2.25 23.67
N TYR A 11 4.74 2.95 22.57
CA TYR A 11 3.70 3.50 21.70
C TYR A 11 2.99 2.39 20.90
N GLU A 12 3.73 1.50 20.24
CA GLU A 12 3.18 0.43 19.40
C GLU A 12 2.34 -0.57 20.20
N LYS A 13 2.79 -0.92 21.41
CA LYS A 13 2.05 -1.85 22.28
C LYS A 13 0.86 -1.18 22.96
N ASN A 14 0.89 0.16 23.09
CA ASN A 14 -0.12 0.96 23.80
C ASN A 14 -0.48 0.38 25.20
N GLU A 15 0.52 -0.20 25.87
CA GLU A 15 0.39 -0.92 27.14
C GLU A 15 1.44 -0.43 28.14
N ILE A 16 1.25 -0.76 29.42
CA ILE A 16 2.23 -0.48 30.47
C ILE A 16 3.29 -1.58 30.45
N LEU A 17 4.53 -1.25 30.09
CA LEU A 17 5.59 -2.24 29.92
C LEU A 17 6.72 -2.12 30.93
N GLY A 18 7.14 -3.29 31.44
CA GLY A 18 8.32 -3.45 32.30
C GLY A 18 9.62 -3.52 31.50
N ALA A 19 10.74 -3.28 32.17
CA ALA A 19 12.06 -3.26 31.54
C ALA A 19 12.49 -4.61 30.94
N LYS A 20 11.97 -5.74 31.44
CA LYS A 20 12.19 -7.06 30.87
C LYS A 20 11.58 -7.19 29.47
N VAL A 21 10.29 -6.91 29.35
CA VAL A 21 9.57 -6.96 28.06
C VAL A 21 10.19 -5.99 27.06
N ILE A 22 10.53 -4.79 27.50
CA ILE A 22 11.19 -3.80 26.62
C ILE A 22 12.58 -4.28 26.20
N SER A 23 13.34 -4.94 27.07
CA SER A 23 14.66 -5.51 26.75
C SER A 23 14.55 -6.62 25.69
N GLU A 24 13.60 -7.53 25.84
CA GLU A 24 13.31 -8.59 24.86
C GLU A 24 12.88 -8.03 23.50
N GLU A 25 12.01 -7.00 23.50
CA GLU A 25 11.58 -6.33 22.26
C GLU A 25 12.72 -5.54 21.59
N LEU A 26 13.60 -4.91 22.37
CA LEU A 26 14.79 -4.25 21.86
C LEU A 26 15.77 -5.24 21.22
N GLU A 27 15.96 -6.40 21.83
CA GLU A 27 16.85 -7.44 21.32
C GLU A 27 16.35 -8.00 19.99
N LYS A 28 15.03 -8.23 19.85
CA LYS A 28 14.39 -8.58 18.55
C LYS A 28 14.66 -7.54 17.47
N ARG A 29 14.80 -6.26 17.85
CA ARG A 29 15.10 -5.13 16.94
C ARG A 29 16.59 -4.88 16.74
N GLY A 30 17.46 -5.82 17.18
CA GLY A 30 18.91 -5.72 17.02
C GLY A 30 19.61 -4.84 18.05
N TYR A 31 18.93 -4.40 19.11
CA TYR A 31 19.51 -3.64 20.21
C TYR A 31 19.78 -4.56 21.40
N SER A 32 21.02 -5.02 21.56
CA SER A 32 21.42 -5.77 22.76
C SER A 32 21.54 -4.84 23.98
N LEU A 33 20.47 -4.77 24.77
CA LEU A 33 20.36 -3.96 25.99
C LEU A 33 19.71 -4.79 27.09
N GLY A 34 20.49 -5.16 28.11
CA GLY A 34 19.95 -5.86 29.27
C GLY A 34 19.01 -5.00 30.13
N GLU A 35 18.15 -5.64 30.92
CA GLU A 35 17.08 -4.98 31.69
C GLU A 35 17.54 -3.82 32.58
N ARG A 36 18.77 -3.88 33.13
CA ARG A 36 19.34 -2.82 33.96
C ARG A 36 19.58 -1.54 33.14
N ALA A 37 20.09 -1.68 31.92
CA ALA A 37 20.31 -0.56 31.00
C ALA A 37 18.98 0.01 30.49
N VAL A 38 18.01 -0.86 30.23
CA VAL A 38 16.64 -0.43 29.89
C VAL A 38 16.01 0.38 31.02
N ARG A 39 16.10 -0.08 32.27
CA ARG A 39 15.61 0.67 33.45
C ARG A 39 16.26 2.05 33.56
N TYR A 40 17.56 2.15 33.28
CA TYR A 40 18.27 3.42 33.27
C TYR A 40 17.72 4.39 32.21
N HIS A 41 17.53 3.92 30.98
CA HIS A 41 16.94 4.75 29.92
C HIS A 41 15.49 5.14 30.21
N MET A 42 14.69 4.24 30.77
CA MET A 42 13.32 4.55 31.19
C MET A 42 13.30 5.63 32.28
N HIS A 43 14.24 5.61 33.22
CA HIS A 43 14.35 6.67 34.23
C HIS A 43 14.61 8.04 33.60
N ILE A 44 15.49 8.11 32.59
CA ILE A 44 15.76 9.35 31.86
C ILE A 44 14.51 9.81 31.09
N LEU A 45 13.76 8.89 30.50
CA LEU A 45 12.49 9.20 29.82
C LEU A 45 11.44 9.73 30.81
N ASP A 46 11.37 9.15 32.02
CA ASP A 46 10.52 9.60 33.12
C ASP A 46 10.90 11.04 33.54
N GLU A 47 12.20 11.32 33.76
CA GLU A 47 12.71 12.66 34.10
C GLU A 47 12.41 13.72 33.03
N ARG A 48 12.41 13.32 31.76
CA ARG A 48 12.06 14.21 30.63
C ARG A 48 10.56 14.39 30.47
N GLY A 49 9.75 13.68 31.23
CA GLY A 49 8.28 13.64 31.15
C GLY A 49 7.78 12.97 29.86
N LEU A 50 8.60 12.13 29.22
CA LEU A 50 8.25 11.41 28.00
C LEU A 50 7.56 10.07 28.31
N THR A 51 7.88 9.49 29.46
CA THR A 51 7.16 8.34 30.01
C THR A 51 6.69 8.64 31.43
N GLU A 52 5.70 7.90 31.89
CA GLU A 52 5.20 7.94 33.26
C GLU A 52 5.27 6.54 33.88
N LYS A 53 5.74 6.46 35.12
CA LYS A 53 5.88 5.21 35.86
C LYS A 53 4.54 4.81 36.50
N ILE A 54 4.01 3.67 36.10
CA ILE A 54 2.78 3.10 36.69
C ILE A 54 3.15 1.98 37.67
N GLY A 55 3.43 2.36 38.92
CA GLY A 55 3.76 1.45 40.01
C GLY A 55 4.90 0.47 39.68
N TYR A 56 4.68 -0.82 39.96
CA TYR A 56 5.60 -1.91 39.60
C TYR A 56 5.30 -2.52 38.22
N LYS A 57 4.20 -2.13 37.55
CA LYS A 57 3.76 -2.71 36.27
C LYS A 57 4.69 -2.29 35.12
N GLY A 58 5.23 -1.06 35.17
CA GLY A 58 6.09 -0.58 34.10
C GLY A 58 5.97 0.93 33.88
N ARG A 59 6.20 1.35 32.63
CA ARG A 59 5.99 2.72 32.17
C ARG A 59 4.94 2.76 31.07
N GLN A 60 4.30 3.91 30.93
CA GLN A 60 3.45 4.26 29.81
C GLN A 60 4.03 5.51 29.13
N ILE A 61 3.85 5.64 27.81
CA ILE A 61 4.26 6.84 27.09
C ILE A 61 3.27 7.99 27.35
N THR A 62 3.78 9.21 27.57
CA THR A 62 2.93 10.41 27.79
C THR A 62 2.60 11.08 26.46
N LYS A 63 1.65 12.04 26.43
CA LYS A 63 1.42 12.89 25.24
C LYS A 63 2.69 13.61 24.77
N LYS A 64 3.53 14.06 25.70
CA LYS A 64 4.83 14.68 25.40
C LYS A 64 5.81 13.66 24.82
N GLY A 65 5.81 12.43 25.35
CA GLY A 65 6.55 11.29 24.79
C GLY A 65 6.14 10.95 23.37
N ILE A 66 4.83 10.93 23.09
CA ILE A 66 4.30 10.71 21.74
C ILE A 66 4.75 11.85 20.82
N SER A 67 4.66 13.11 21.26
CA SER A 67 5.14 14.24 20.47
C SER A 67 6.64 14.18 20.18
N GLU A 68 7.46 13.78 21.15
CA GLU A 68 8.91 13.63 20.97
C GLU A 68 9.26 12.43 20.10
N LEU A 69 8.54 11.33 20.26
CA LEU A 69 8.60 10.16 19.39
C LEU A 69 8.33 10.60 17.95
N LYS A 70 7.17 11.22 17.68
CA LYS A 70 6.79 11.74 16.35
C LYS A 70 7.86 12.67 15.74
N LYS A 71 8.51 13.52 16.54
CA LYS A 71 9.64 14.37 16.08
C LYS A 71 10.88 13.57 15.69
N GLY A 72 11.22 12.51 16.43
CA GLY A 72 12.34 11.65 16.09
C GLY A 72 12.05 10.65 14.95
N LEU A 73 10.78 10.27 14.75
CA LEU A 73 10.34 9.42 13.63
C LEU A 73 10.51 10.10 12.26
N ILE A 74 10.76 11.42 12.21
CA ILE A 74 11.05 12.18 10.98
C ILE A 74 12.34 11.67 10.29
N TYR A 75 13.21 10.97 11.02
CA TYR A 75 14.43 10.38 10.48
C TYR A 75 14.29 8.89 10.16
N ASP A 76 13.17 8.27 10.51
CA ASP A 76 12.92 6.87 10.18
C ASP A 76 12.52 6.76 8.73
N GLN A 77 13.23 5.91 8.01
CA GLN A 77 12.85 5.56 6.65
C GLN A 77 11.45 4.93 6.69
N VAL A 78 10.66 5.22 5.67
CA VAL A 78 9.47 4.41 5.43
C VAL A 78 9.92 2.96 5.20
N ASP A 79 9.54 2.08 6.11
CA ASP A 79 9.93 0.67 6.08
C ASP A 79 9.23 -0.03 4.92
N PHE A 80 9.97 -0.28 3.83
CA PHE A 80 9.43 -1.03 2.71
C PHE A 80 9.17 -2.49 3.10
N THR A 81 8.01 -3.01 2.68
CA THR A 81 7.51 -4.32 3.09
C THR A 81 8.41 -5.48 2.66
N PHE A 82 9.19 -5.33 1.59
CA PHE A 82 9.95 -6.43 1.01
C PHE A 82 10.98 -7.05 1.97
N SER A 83 11.69 -6.25 2.77
CA SER A 83 12.63 -6.78 3.76
C SER A 83 11.92 -7.64 4.81
N ARG A 84 10.73 -7.22 5.26
CA ARG A 84 9.88 -8.00 6.17
C ARG A 84 9.36 -9.29 5.51
N VAL A 85 9.06 -9.25 4.21
CA VAL A 85 8.69 -10.46 3.44
C VAL A 85 9.85 -11.45 3.41
N GLN A 86 11.08 -11.00 3.16
CA GLN A 86 12.27 -11.86 3.16
C GLN A 86 12.56 -12.46 4.53
N GLU A 87 12.45 -11.67 5.61
CA GLU A 87 12.54 -12.16 6.98
C GLU A 87 11.50 -13.26 7.23
N LYS A 88 10.25 -13.03 6.81
CA LYS A 88 9.15 -14.01 6.92
C LYS A 88 9.45 -15.30 6.16
N MET A 89 9.94 -15.22 4.93
CA MET A 89 10.33 -16.39 4.14
C MET A 89 11.42 -17.21 4.84
N PHE A 90 12.43 -16.54 5.41
CA PHE A 90 13.56 -17.20 6.07
C PHE A 90 13.14 -18.02 7.30
N ASN A 91 12.15 -17.54 8.05
CA ASN A 91 11.70 -18.14 9.31
C ASN A 91 10.63 -19.24 9.13
N VAL A 92 10.19 -19.52 7.90
CA VAL A 92 9.34 -20.70 7.64
C VAL A 92 10.15 -21.95 7.98
N THR A 93 9.54 -22.90 8.70
CA THR A 93 10.19 -24.16 9.11
C THR A 93 9.41 -25.42 8.78
N LEU A 94 8.23 -25.31 8.18
CA LEU A 94 7.38 -26.44 7.83
C LEU A 94 8.12 -27.51 6.99
N ASN A 95 8.04 -28.75 7.45
CA ASN A 95 8.46 -29.93 6.70
C ASN A 95 7.24 -30.68 6.14
N PRO A 96 7.04 -30.71 4.80
CA PRO A 96 5.87 -31.35 4.19
C PRO A 96 5.75 -32.86 4.44
N LEU A 97 6.82 -33.54 4.86
CA LEU A 97 6.79 -34.98 5.15
C LEU A 97 6.29 -35.28 6.56
N THR A 98 6.62 -34.43 7.54
CA THR A 98 6.25 -34.63 8.95
C THR A 98 5.06 -33.78 9.39
N LEU A 99 4.66 -32.80 8.56
CA LEU A 99 3.66 -31.78 8.87
C LEU A 99 4.02 -30.88 10.06
N GLN A 100 5.29 -30.91 10.50
CA GLN A 100 5.76 -30.13 11.63
C GLN A 100 6.49 -28.88 11.16
N GLY A 101 6.41 -27.81 11.96
CA GLY A 101 7.06 -26.55 11.72
C GLY A 101 6.08 -25.44 11.36
N SER A 102 6.64 -24.23 11.36
CA SER A 102 5.91 -22.99 11.24
C SER A 102 5.62 -22.58 9.80
N VAL A 103 4.44 -21.99 9.61
CA VAL A 103 4.00 -21.31 8.37
C VAL A 103 3.69 -19.84 8.66
N ILE A 104 3.68 -19.00 7.62
CA ILE A 104 3.25 -17.60 7.74
C ILE A 104 1.73 -17.56 7.66
N VAL A 105 1.10 -16.86 8.60
CA VAL A 105 -0.36 -16.66 8.63
C VAL A 105 -0.72 -15.18 8.49
N ASN A 106 -1.84 -14.86 7.84
CA ASN A 106 -2.50 -13.56 7.95
C ASN A 106 -3.52 -13.63 9.07
N ILE A 107 -3.73 -12.52 9.79
CA ILE A 107 -4.63 -12.48 10.95
C ILE A 107 -5.73 -11.46 10.70
N SER A 108 -6.99 -11.84 10.85
CA SER A 108 -8.11 -10.91 10.83
C SER A 108 -8.85 -10.99 12.15
N SER A 109 -9.24 -9.85 12.72
CA SER A 109 -10.27 -9.86 13.76
C SER A 109 -11.64 -9.81 13.13
N ILE A 110 -12.51 -10.70 13.59
CA ILE A 110 -13.90 -10.85 13.18
C ILE A 110 -14.78 -10.39 14.35
N ASN A 111 -15.60 -9.37 14.11
CA ASN A 111 -16.56 -8.88 15.11
C ASN A 111 -17.89 -9.65 15.04
N GLU A 112 -18.21 -10.24 13.89
CA GLU A 112 -19.50 -10.89 13.62
C GLU A 112 -19.31 -12.37 13.31
N LEU A 113 -19.81 -13.26 14.18
CA LEU A 113 -19.65 -14.71 14.03
C LEU A 113 -20.26 -15.25 12.74
N ASP A 114 -21.27 -14.58 12.18
CA ASP A 114 -21.89 -14.97 10.91
C ASP A 114 -20.92 -14.91 9.73
N ALA A 115 -19.87 -14.07 9.81
CA ALA A 115 -18.80 -14.01 8.81
C ALA A 115 -18.04 -15.34 8.68
N ILE A 116 -17.97 -16.15 9.75
CA ILE A 116 -17.29 -17.45 9.74
C ILE A 116 -17.95 -18.40 8.73
N LYS A 117 -19.28 -18.34 8.60
CA LYS A 117 -20.00 -19.18 7.62
C LYS A 117 -19.58 -18.84 6.20
N THR A 118 -19.54 -17.55 5.87
CA THR A 118 -19.09 -17.06 4.56
C THR A 118 -17.64 -17.47 4.28
N ILE A 119 -16.75 -17.29 5.27
CA ILE A 119 -15.34 -17.70 5.17
C ILE A 119 -15.24 -19.21 4.88
N ASN A 120 -15.96 -20.04 5.63
CA ASN A 120 -15.93 -21.50 5.45
C ASN A 120 -16.43 -21.91 4.06
N ASN A 121 -17.50 -21.30 3.54
CA ASN A 121 -17.99 -21.58 2.18
C ASN A 121 -16.90 -21.37 1.13
N VAL A 122 -16.04 -20.36 1.30
CA VAL A 122 -14.95 -20.05 0.36
C VAL A 122 -13.80 -21.05 0.50
N PHE A 123 -13.50 -21.50 1.71
CA PHE A 123 -12.55 -22.60 1.92
C PHE A 123 -13.08 -23.90 1.30
N GLU A 124 -14.36 -24.21 1.44
CA GLU A 124 -15.02 -25.37 0.82
C GLU A 124 -14.98 -25.30 -0.72
N ALA A 125 -15.19 -24.10 -1.27
CA ALA A 125 -15.04 -23.83 -2.70
C ALA A 125 -13.58 -23.93 -3.18
N GLY A 126 -12.61 -23.98 -2.27
CA GLY A 126 -11.20 -24.14 -2.59
C GLY A 126 -10.46 -22.85 -2.93
N LEU A 127 -11.03 -21.68 -2.65
CA LEU A 127 -10.44 -20.36 -2.92
C LEU A 127 -9.60 -19.85 -1.73
N ALA A 128 -8.57 -20.59 -1.36
CA ALA A 128 -7.58 -20.19 -0.35
C ALA A 128 -6.18 -20.76 -0.68
N VAL A 129 -5.15 -20.34 0.07
CA VAL A 129 -3.79 -20.86 -0.11
C VAL A 129 -3.65 -22.27 0.45
N SER A 130 -4.25 -22.50 1.62
CA SER A 130 -4.26 -23.77 2.33
C SER A 130 -5.67 -24.10 2.77
N SER A 131 -5.98 -25.39 2.93
CA SER A 131 -7.18 -25.85 3.61
C SER A 131 -7.13 -25.58 5.12
N HIS A 132 -5.93 -25.42 5.68
CA HIS A 132 -5.74 -25.20 7.11
C HIS A 132 -5.92 -23.73 7.47
N TYR A 133 -6.62 -23.51 8.58
CA TYR A 133 -6.83 -22.19 9.17
C TYR A 133 -6.81 -22.30 10.69
N ASN A 134 -6.75 -21.16 11.38
CA ASN A 134 -6.94 -21.12 12.82
C ASN A 134 -8.06 -20.15 13.18
N ILE A 135 -8.79 -20.47 14.24
CA ILE A 135 -9.77 -19.57 14.83
C ILE A 135 -9.64 -19.61 16.35
N TYR A 136 -9.54 -18.45 16.97
CA TYR A 136 -9.43 -18.34 18.42
C TYR A 136 -10.03 -17.03 18.92
N GLU A 137 -10.40 -17.00 20.19
CA GLU A 137 -10.95 -15.81 20.84
C GLU A 137 -9.91 -15.15 21.75
N ARG A 138 -9.82 -13.82 21.72
CA ARG A 138 -8.97 -13.04 22.62
C ARG A 138 -9.56 -11.65 22.84
N ASN A 139 -9.69 -11.22 24.09
CA ASN A 139 -10.23 -9.91 24.47
C ASN A 139 -11.61 -9.63 23.83
N ASP A 140 -12.53 -10.59 23.91
CA ASP A 140 -13.89 -10.54 23.34
C ASP A 140 -13.93 -10.30 21.82
N LYS A 141 -12.83 -10.65 21.12
CA LYS A 141 -12.73 -10.64 19.67
C LYS A 141 -12.35 -12.02 19.15
N THR A 142 -13.02 -12.45 18.08
CA THR A 142 -12.64 -13.65 17.35
C THR A 142 -11.54 -13.29 16.35
N TYR A 143 -10.51 -14.12 16.27
CA TYR A 143 -9.43 -13.99 15.31
C TYR A 143 -9.45 -15.17 14.37
N PHE A 144 -9.25 -14.90 13.09
CA PHE A 144 -9.16 -15.90 12.05
C PHE A 144 -7.82 -15.79 11.35
N GLU A 145 -7.14 -16.92 11.23
CA GLU A 145 -5.80 -17.00 10.67
C GLU A 145 -5.79 -17.86 9.40
N THR A 146 -5.22 -17.32 8.33
CA THR A 146 -5.14 -17.97 7.02
C THR A 146 -3.70 -18.12 6.58
N VAL A 147 -3.33 -19.25 5.97
CA VAL A 147 -1.96 -19.43 5.47
C VAL A 147 -1.66 -18.42 4.36
N CYS A 148 -0.52 -17.74 4.45
CA CYS A 148 -0.05 -16.80 3.45
C CYS A 148 0.69 -17.53 2.31
N GLY A 149 0.52 -17.06 1.06
CA GLY A 149 1.22 -17.61 -0.11
C GLY A 149 2.75 -17.53 -0.01
N THR A 150 3.29 -16.59 0.77
CA THR A 150 4.72 -16.47 1.06
C THR A 150 5.29 -17.67 1.83
N THR A 151 4.44 -18.48 2.45
CA THR A 151 4.84 -19.78 3.02
C THR A 151 5.45 -20.69 1.94
N ILE A 152 4.86 -20.71 0.74
CA ILE A 152 5.38 -21.48 -0.40
C ILE A 152 6.76 -20.94 -0.81
N ASP A 153 6.94 -19.62 -0.79
CA ASP A 153 8.22 -18.98 -1.11
C ASP A 153 9.33 -19.35 -0.11
N GLY A 154 9.02 -19.39 1.19
CA GLY A 154 9.95 -19.87 2.23
C GLY A 154 10.34 -21.34 2.05
N LEU A 155 9.38 -22.20 1.72
CA LEU A 155 9.63 -23.63 1.45
C LEU A 155 10.48 -23.85 0.19
N MET A 156 10.28 -23.05 -0.86
CA MET A 156 11.16 -23.03 -2.02
C MET A 156 12.59 -22.64 -1.62
N GLN A 157 12.74 -21.59 -0.80
CA GLN A 157 14.04 -21.12 -0.33
C GLN A 157 14.80 -22.19 0.47
N GLN A 158 14.13 -22.93 1.35
CA GLN A 158 14.73 -24.05 2.09
C GLN A 158 15.28 -25.16 1.18
N LYS A 159 14.70 -25.34 -0.01
CA LYS A 159 15.16 -26.30 -1.03
C LYS A 159 16.24 -25.71 -1.94
N GLY A 160 16.73 -24.50 -1.67
CA GLY A 160 17.71 -23.80 -2.51
C GLY A 160 17.11 -23.24 -3.80
N ILE A 161 15.79 -23.02 -3.84
CA ILE A 161 15.09 -22.41 -4.97
C ILE A 161 14.85 -20.94 -4.63
N ILE A 162 15.43 -20.04 -5.43
CA ILE A 162 15.24 -18.59 -5.25
C ILE A 162 13.85 -18.21 -5.77
N SER A 163 12.87 -18.06 -4.87
CA SER A 163 11.58 -17.44 -5.23
C SER A 163 11.65 -15.93 -5.04
N LYS A 164 11.20 -15.18 -6.05
CA LYS A 164 11.11 -13.71 -6.00
C LYS A 164 9.65 -13.26 -6.14
N PRO A 165 8.95 -12.95 -5.03
CA PRO A 165 7.66 -12.28 -5.08
C PRO A 165 7.82 -10.92 -5.77
N LEU A 166 7.11 -10.72 -6.88
CA LEU A 166 7.19 -9.48 -7.66
C LEU A 166 6.00 -8.57 -7.37
N TYR A 167 4.79 -9.11 -7.43
CA TYR A 167 3.56 -8.33 -7.36
C TYR A 167 2.50 -9.00 -6.48
N GLY A 168 1.67 -8.21 -5.83
CA GLY A 168 0.34 -8.64 -5.38
C GLY A 168 -0.72 -7.78 -6.07
N GLY A 169 -1.89 -8.35 -6.29
CA GLY A 169 -2.89 -7.73 -7.14
C GLY A 169 -4.23 -8.46 -7.20
N LEU A 170 -5.03 -8.05 -8.16
CA LEU A 170 -6.37 -8.55 -8.43
C LEU A 170 -6.37 -9.32 -9.76
N LEU A 171 -6.86 -10.55 -9.73
CA LEU A 171 -6.90 -11.46 -10.86
C LEU A 171 -8.34 -11.66 -11.30
N LYS A 172 -8.62 -11.36 -12.58
CA LYS A 172 -9.90 -11.63 -13.21
C LYS A 172 -10.03 -13.11 -13.54
N VAL A 173 -11.19 -13.67 -13.23
CA VAL A 173 -11.60 -15.04 -13.54
C VAL A 173 -12.92 -14.99 -14.32
N GLU A 174 -13.04 -15.80 -15.37
CA GLU A 174 -14.28 -15.96 -16.14
C GLU A 174 -14.53 -17.45 -16.37
N ASP A 175 -15.73 -17.93 -16.06
CA ASP A 175 -16.13 -19.34 -16.17
C ASP A 175 -15.10 -20.31 -15.53
N TYR A 176 -14.65 -19.98 -14.33
CA TYR A 176 -13.58 -20.65 -13.56
C TYR A 176 -12.21 -20.62 -14.25
N THR A 177 -12.02 -19.85 -15.32
CA THR A 177 -10.75 -19.74 -16.04
C THR A 177 -10.02 -18.46 -15.62
N PRO A 178 -8.78 -18.55 -15.10
CA PRO A 178 -7.99 -17.37 -14.81
C PRO A 178 -7.63 -16.62 -16.10
N ILE A 179 -7.95 -15.32 -16.16
CA ILE A 179 -7.81 -14.51 -17.37
C ILE A 179 -6.53 -13.67 -17.34
N THR A 180 -6.49 -12.64 -16.48
CA THR A 180 -5.37 -11.71 -16.37
C THR A 180 -5.42 -10.96 -15.05
N PHE A 181 -4.26 -10.54 -14.55
CA PHE A 181 -4.22 -9.50 -13.53
C PHE A 181 -4.83 -8.21 -14.11
N VAL A 182 -5.74 -7.59 -13.36
CA VAL A 182 -6.38 -6.31 -13.71
C VAL A 182 -5.77 -5.15 -12.93
N GLU A 183 -5.31 -5.42 -11.71
CA GLU A 183 -4.58 -4.47 -10.87
C GLU A 183 -3.39 -5.17 -10.20
N GLN A 184 -2.29 -4.45 -10.00
CA GLN A 184 -1.11 -4.96 -9.31
C GLN A 184 -0.25 -3.84 -8.72
N ILE A 185 0.47 -4.18 -7.63
CA ILE A 185 1.48 -3.35 -7.00
C ILE A 185 2.72 -4.21 -6.76
N ALA A 186 3.90 -3.65 -7.03
CA ALA A 186 5.15 -4.31 -6.74
C ALA A 186 5.40 -4.38 -5.23
N TYR A 187 5.93 -5.51 -4.77
CA TYR A 187 6.40 -5.66 -3.38
C TYR A 187 7.60 -4.75 -3.09
N GLU A 188 8.45 -4.49 -4.10
CA GLU A 188 9.58 -3.58 -3.95
C GLU A 188 9.10 -2.14 -3.83
N LYS A 189 9.76 -1.36 -2.95
CA LYS A 189 9.57 0.09 -2.81
C LYS A 189 8.13 0.52 -2.44
N THR A 190 7.41 -0.34 -1.74
CA THR A 190 6.06 -0.09 -1.19
C THR A 190 6.02 -0.42 0.30
N SER A 191 5.39 0.43 1.13
CA SER A 191 5.30 0.27 2.59
C SER A 191 4.03 -0.41 3.09
N ILE A 192 2.97 -0.38 2.30
CA ILE A 192 1.78 -1.23 2.48
C ILE A 192 1.98 -2.56 1.74
N THR A 193 1.47 -3.66 2.29
CA THR A 193 1.57 -4.92 1.54
C THR A 193 0.65 -4.86 0.32
N PRO A 194 1.06 -5.33 -0.88
CA PRO A 194 0.26 -5.19 -2.09
C PRO A 194 -1.18 -5.68 -2.00
N LEU A 195 -1.44 -6.82 -1.35
CA LEU A 195 -2.82 -7.30 -1.18
C LEU A 195 -3.61 -6.46 -0.18
N GLU A 196 -2.97 -5.90 0.83
CA GLU A 196 -3.62 -5.00 1.79
C GLU A 196 -4.06 -3.71 1.12
N ALA A 197 -3.33 -3.22 0.11
CA ALA A 197 -3.78 -2.10 -0.70
C ALA A 197 -5.10 -2.40 -1.45
N PHE A 198 -5.38 -3.67 -1.75
CA PHE A 198 -6.57 -4.08 -2.50
C PHE A 198 -7.69 -4.68 -1.64
N THR A 199 -7.48 -4.98 -0.36
CA THR A 199 -8.52 -5.55 0.54
C THR A 199 -9.51 -4.48 1.01
N ASN A 200 -10.56 -4.22 0.25
CA ASN A 200 -11.70 -3.36 0.61
C ASN A 200 -12.98 -3.92 -0.02
N HIS A 201 -14.15 -3.59 0.53
CA HIS A 201 -15.48 -4.11 0.16
C HIS A 201 -15.82 -4.15 -1.34
N ASN A 202 -15.16 -3.34 -2.19
CA ASN A 202 -15.53 -3.16 -3.61
C ASN A 202 -14.46 -3.59 -4.62
N ASN A 203 -13.35 -4.19 -4.17
CA ASN A 203 -12.23 -4.52 -5.06
C ASN A 203 -12.23 -5.99 -5.52
N THR A 204 -12.96 -6.86 -4.83
CA THR A 204 -13.00 -8.29 -5.12
C THR A 204 -14.43 -8.76 -5.28
N SER A 205 -14.59 -9.92 -5.92
CA SER A 205 -15.84 -10.69 -5.98
C SER A 205 -15.52 -12.18 -5.87
N VAL A 206 -14.91 -12.54 -4.75
CA VAL A 206 -14.52 -13.91 -4.40
C VAL A 206 -15.76 -14.82 -4.32
N LEU A 207 -16.88 -14.30 -3.80
CA LEU A 207 -18.14 -15.06 -3.73
C LEU A 207 -18.70 -15.38 -5.11
N ASP A 208 -18.66 -14.45 -6.05
CA ASP A 208 -19.09 -14.68 -7.44
C ASP A 208 -18.20 -15.74 -8.11
N VAL A 209 -16.88 -15.75 -7.83
CA VAL A 209 -16.00 -16.82 -8.32
C VAL A 209 -16.31 -18.17 -7.67
N ALA A 210 -16.66 -18.18 -6.39
CA ALA A 210 -17.05 -19.43 -5.70
C ALA A 210 -18.34 -20.02 -6.28
N ASN A 211 -19.35 -19.18 -6.52
CA ASN A 211 -20.70 -19.60 -6.92
C ASN A 211 -20.84 -19.80 -8.44
N ASP A 212 -20.34 -18.85 -9.22
CA ASP A 212 -20.61 -18.73 -10.66
C ASP A 212 -19.33 -18.85 -11.50
N GLY A 213 -18.16 -18.83 -10.87
CA GLY A 213 -16.87 -18.95 -11.53
C GLY A 213 -16.36 -17.68 -12.22
N THR A 214 -17.07 -16.56 -12.10
CA THR A 214 -16.71 -15.31 -12.76
C THR A 214 -16.60 -14.20 -11.74
N GLY A 215 -15.50 -13.45 -11.75
CA GLY A 215 -15.26 -12.38 -10.79
C GLY A 215 -13.78 -12.02 -10.64
N ILE A 216 -13.45 -11.39 -9.51
CA ILE A 216 -12.10 -10.89 -9.22
C ILE A 216 -11.63 -11.46 -7.88
N ILE A 217 -10.47 -12.13 -7.89
CA ILE A 217 -9.86 -12.69 -6.67
C ILE A 217 -8.51 -12.04 -6.39
N PRO A 218 -8.12 -11.87 -5.11
CA PRO A 218 -6.77 -11.42 -4.78
C PRO A 218 -5.77 -12.52 -5.15
N ALA A 219 -4.63 -12.14 -5.72
CA ALA A 219 -3.57 -13.06 -6.09
C ALA A 219 -2.19 -12.39 -6.02
N ASN A 220 -1.17 -13.21 -5.80
CA ASN A 220 0.22 -12.79 -5.86
C ASN A 220 0.84 -13.29 -7.18
N PHE A 221 2.02 -12.74 -7.50
CA PHE A 221 2.86 -13.19 -8.59
C PHE A 221 4.32 -13.26 -8.16
N ARG A 222 5.01 -14.34 -8.54
CA ARG A 222 6.45 -14.52 -8.29
C ARG A 222 7.13 -15.14 -9.48
N VAL A 223 8.45 -15.09 -9.47
CA VAL A 223 9.29 -15.79 -10.45
C VAL A 223 10.31 -16.69 -9.76
N VAL A 224 10.61 -17.81 -10.41
CA VAL A 224 11.65 -18.78 -9.99
C VAL A 224 12.58 -19.08 -11.17
N PRO A 225 13.85 -19.47 -10.93
CA PRO A 225 14.76 -19.89 -11.99
C PRO A 225 14.23 -21.11 -12.75
N GLU A 226 14.31 -21.08 -14.09
CA GLU A 226 13.95 -22.22 -14.94
C GLU A 226 14.74 -23.48 -14.58
N ALA A 227 16.02 -23.33 -14.20
CA ALA A 227 16.89 -24.42 -13.80
C ALA A 227 16.35 -25.25 -12.62
N LYS A 228 15.39 -24.72 -11.86
CA LYS A 228 14.76 -25.37 -10.70
C LYS A 228 13.33 -25.86 -10.96
N LYS A 229 12.87 -25.85 -12.21
CA LYS A 229 11.50 -26.21 -12.60
C LYS A 229 11.00 -27.54 -12.01
N ASP A 230 11.75 -28.62 -12.17
CA ASP A 230 11.31 -29.95 -11.74
C ASP A 230 11.27 -30.07 -10.20
N GLU A 231 12.21 -29.43 -9.51
CA GLU A 231 12.22 -29.32 -8.05
C GLU A 231 11.00 -28.53 -7.54
N VAL A 232 10.64 -27.44 -8.23
CA VAL A 232 9.44 -26.64 -7.93
C VAL A 232 8.18 -27.48 -8.13
N ILE A 233 8.02 -28.17 -9.26
CA ILE A 233 6.85 -29.04 -9.51
C ILE A 233 6.72 -30.09 -8.40
N THR A 234 7.83 -30.77 -8.08
CA THR A 234 7.86 -31.81 -7.05
C THR A 234 7.45 -31.26 -5.68
N LEU A 235 7.97 -30.08 -5.31
CA LEU A 235 7.59 -29.41 -4.07
C LEU A 235 6.09 -29.07 -4.08
N LEU A 236 5.60 -28.37 -5.11
CA LEU A 236 4.20 -27.97 -5.21
C LEU A 236 3.24 -29.16 -5.14
N ASP A 237 3.58 -30.28 -5.78
CA ASP A 237 2.78 -31.50 -5.70
C ASP A 237 2.84 -32.16 -4.31
N SER A 238 3.95 -32.05 -3.58
CA SER A 238 3.98 -32.46 -2.16
C SER A 238 3.12 -31.55 -1.27
N LEU A 239 3.09 -30.24 -1.55
CA LEU A 239 2.31 -29.27 -0.77
C LEU A 239 0.80 -29.46 -0.95
N LYS A 240 0.35 -29.79 -2.16
CA LYS A 240 -1.06 -30.15 -2.43
C LYS A 240 -1.52 -31.33 -1.58
N LYS A 241 -0.68 -32.35 -1.37
CA LYS A 241 -1.03 -33.54 -0.57
C LYS A 241 -1.29 -33.23 0.89
N ILE A 242 -0.76 -32.11 1.40
CA ILE A 242 -0.91 -31.70 2.79
C ILE A 242 -1.91 -30.55 2.95
N GLY A 243 -2.62 -30.17 1.88
CA GLY A 243 -3.66 -29.14 1.90
C GLY A 243 -3.20 -27.74 1.48
N ILE A 244 -1.95 -27.53 1.06
CA ILE A 244 -1.47 -26.25 0.52
C ILE A 244 -1.63 -26.27 -1.00
N CYS A 245 -2.78 -25.78 -1.48
CA CYS A 245 -3.25 -25.94 -2.86
C CYS A 245 -3.39 -24.60 -3.65
N GLY A 246 -2.94 -23.48 -3.11
CA GLY A 246 -3.21 -22.14 -3.67
C GLY A 246 -2.59 -21.77 -5.02
N VAL A 247 -1.84 -22.66 -5.68
CA VAL A 247 -1.18 -22.34 -6.96
C VAL A 247 -2.21 -22.30 -8.08
N ILE A 248 -2.42 -21.11 -8.65
CA ILE A 248 -3.36 -20.87 -9.75
C ILE A 248 -2.77 -21.33 -11.07
N HIS A 249 -1.54 -20.89 -11.36
CA HIS A 249 -0.87 -21.21 -12.61
C HIS A 249 0.64 -21.10 -12.49
N MET A 250 1.36 -22.04 -13.11
CA MET A 250 2.78 -21.96 -13.36
C MET A 250 2.99 -21.93 -14.87
N GLY A 251 3.61 -20.86 -15.36
CA GLY A 251 3.86 -20.67 -16.79
C GLY A 251 5.01 -21.51 -17.33
N LYS A 252 5.32 -21.27 -18.60
CA LYS A 252 6.58 -21.75 -19.20
C LYS A 252 7.68 -20.70 -19.03
N PRO A 253 8.96 -21.12 -19.15
CA PRO A 253 10.10 -20.21 -19.07
C PRO A 253 9.98 -19.04 -20.06
N GLY A 254 10.18 -17.81 -19.57
CA GLY A 254 10.12 -16.57 -20.36
C GLY A 254 8.74 -16.20 -20.94
N GLU A 255 7.72 -17.04 -20.79
CA GLU A 255 6.36 -16.73 -21.24
C GLU A 255 5.63 -15.86 -20.22
N SER A 256 4.89 -14.86 -20.71
CA SER A 256 4.00 -14.07 -19.86
C SER A 256 2.95 -14.97 -19.21
N VAL A 257 2.65 -14.70 -17.94
CA VAL A 257 1.65 -15.42 -17.17
C VAL A 257 0.59 -14.43 -16.72
N LEU A 258 -0.66 -14.65 -17.14
CA LEU A 258 -1.83 -13.85 -16.71
C LEU A 258 -1.62 -12.33 -16.88
N GLY A 259 -1.06 -11.93 -18.03
CA GLY A 259 -0.79 -10.53 -18.36
C GLY A 259 0.52 -9.95 -17.80
N ILE A 260 1.23 -10.69 -16.94
CA ILE A 260 2.50 -10.25 -16.34
C ILE A 260 3.68 -10.80 -17.16
N PRO A 261 4.62 -9.94 -17.60
CA PRO A 261 5.81 -10.38 -18.32
C PRO A 261 6.76 -11.14 -17.38
N VAL A 262 7.35 -12.23 -17.87
CA VAL A 262 8.34 -13.03 -17.13
C VAL A 262 9.71 -12.86 -17.80
N PRO A 263 10.79 -12.56 -17.05
CA PRO A 263 12.12 -12.48 -17.62
C PRO A 263 12.60 -13.80 -18.26
N GLU A 264 13.50 -13.70 -19.23
CA GLU A 264 14.16 -14.87 -19.82
C GLU A 264 14.89 -15.69 -18.74
N GLY A 265 14.87 -17.03 -18.87
CA GLY A 265 15.45 -17.96 -17.88
C GLY A 265 14.67 -18.07 -16.56
N MET A 266 13.49 -17.44 -16.45
CA MET A 266 12.63 -17.48 -15.28
C MET A 266 11.26 -18.06 -15.61
N ILE A 267 10.57 -18.61 -14.61
CA ILE A 267 9.21 -19.14 -14.69
C ILE A 267 8.31 -18.31 -13.77
N GLY A 268 7.18 -17.84 -14.29
CA GLY A 268 6.16 -17.13 -13.52
C GLY A 268 5.20 -18.08 -12.80
N ILE A 269 4.87 -17.77 -11.54
CA ILE A 269 3.91 -18.53 -10.72
C ILE A 269 2.89 -17.56 -10.09
N ALA A 270 1.62 -17.79 -10.37
CA ALA A 270 0.49 -17.13 -9.72
C ALA A 270 -0.08 -18.01 -8.60
N ILE A 271 -0.32 -17.40 -7.44
CA ILE A 271 -0.86 -18.06 -6.24
C ILE A 271 -1.97 -17.17 -5.71
N ILE A 272 -3.11 -17.75 -5.35
CA ILE A 272 -4.23 -17.03 -4.74
C ILE A 272 -3.78 -16.32 -3.46
N GLY A 273 -4.38 -15.16 -3.17
CA GLY A 273 -4.15 -14.44 -1.94
C GLY A 273 -4.67 -15.24 -0.74
N GLY A 274 -3.87 -15.36 0.31
CA GLY A 274 -4.31 -16.02 1.56
C GLY A 274 -5.53 -15.36 2.20
N VAL A 275 -5.81 -14.11 1.82
CA VAL A 275 -6.94 -13.31 2.29
C VAL A 275 -8.20 -13.44 1.47
N ALA A 276 -8.22 -14.26 0.40
CA ALA A 276 -9.44 -14.45 -0.39
C ALA A 276 -10.67 -14.83 0.45
N PRO A 277 -10.60 -15.75 1.44
CA PRO A 277 -11.74 -16.03 2.31
C PRO A 277 -12.19 -14.83 3.16
N LEU A 278 -11.25 -13.97 3.56
CA LEU A 278 -11.54 -12.77 4.34
C LEU A 278 -12.20 -11.69 3.48
N CYS A 279 -11.75 -11.52 2.22
CA CYS A 279 -12.35 -10.61 1.27
C CYS A 279 -13.82 -10.97 0.99
N ALA A 280 -14.14 -12.25 0.89
CA ALA A 280 -15.53 -12.71 0.71
C ALA A 280 -16.45 -12.32 1.88
N ALA A 281 -15.96 -12.35 3.12
CA ALA A 281 -16.73 -11.84 4.24
C ALA A 281 -16.91 -10.31 4.16
N GLN A 282 -15.89 -9.57 3.71
CA GLN A 282 -16.06 -8.13 3.43
C GLN A 282 -17.11 -7.89 2.32
N GLU A 283 -17.15 -8.70 1.26
CA GLU A 283 -18.14 -8.56 0.17
C GLU A 283 -19.60 -8.62 0.67
N GLU A 284 -19.87 -9.39 1.73
CA GLU A 284 -21.19 -9.46 2.39
C GLU A 284 -21.47 -8.31 3.36
N GLY A 285 -20.52 -7.38 3.53
CA GLY A 285 -20.66 -6.20 4.39
C GLY A 285 -20.15 -6.37 5.82
N TYR A 286 -19.51 -7.50 6.16
CA TYR A 286 -18.95 -7.70 7.50
C TYR A 286 -17.72 -6.80 7.73
N ASP A 287 -17.68 -6.12 8.88
CA ASP A 287 -16.53 -5.28 9.27
C ASP A 287 -15.38 -6.15 9.81
N LEU A 288 -14.30 -6.22 9.03
CA LEU A 288 -13.11 -7.01 9.32
C LEU A 288 -11.87 -6.12 9.36
N ASP A 289 -11.17 -6.11 10.49
CA ASP A 289 -9.80 -5.56 10.59
C ASP A 289 -8.81 -6.66 10.19
N ILE A 290 -8.46 -6.67 8.91
CA ILE A 290 -7.52 -7.61 8.30
C ILE A 290 -6.09 -7.08 8.46
N LYS A 291 -5.24 -7.80 9.20
CA LYS A 291 -3.79 -7.53 9.33
C LYS A 291 -2.99 -8.60 8.57
N LEU A 292 -2.21 -8.19 7.57
CA LEU A 292 -1.55 -9.12 6.64
C LEU A 292 -0.20 -9.64 7.13
N ALA A 293 0.02 -10.94 6.88
CA ALA A 293 1.17 -11.70 7.35
C ALA A 293 1.36 -11.45 8.87
N ASP A 294 2.50 -11.05 9.42
CA ASP A 294 2.65 -10.58 10.83
C ASP A 294 2.84 -11.65 11.89
N ARG A 295 2.47 -12.92 11.66
CA ARG A 295 2.86 -14.02 12.56
C ARG A 295 3.19 -15.31 11.85
N TYR A 296 3.76 -16.20 12.65
CA TYR A 296 3.93 -17.60 12.32
C TYR A 296 3.04 -18.43 13.23
N ASP A 297 2.53 -19.54 12.71
CA ASP A 297 1.87 -20.57 13.51
C ASP A 297 2.36 -21.96 13.10
N GLU A 298 2.24 -22.91 14.01
CA GLU A 298 2.61 -24.31 13.80
C GLU A 298 1.56 -25.02 12.96
N TYR A 299 1.96 -25.53 11.80
CA TYR A 299 1.03 -26.06 10.80
C TYR A 299 0.17 -27.22 11.31
N ASN A 300 0.75 -28.08 12.15
CA ASN A 300 0.07 -29.23 12.75
C ASN A 300 -0.96 -28.86 13.83
N ASN A 301 -0.90 -27.64 14.37
CA ASN A 301 -1.87 -27.14 15.34
C ASN A 301 -3.05 -26.43 14.66
N MET A 302 -2.95 -26.18 13.35
CA MET A 302 -4.02 -25.55 12.59
C MET A 302 -5.18 -26.50 12.38
N ILE A 303 -6.39 -25.95 12.32
CA ILE A 303 -7.61 -26.72 12.05
C ILE A 303 -7.54 -27.30 10.64
N THR A 304 -7.59 -28.63 10.55
CA THR A 304 -7.72 -29.36 9.28
C THR A 304 -9.21 -29.61 9.02
N PRO A 305 -9.81 -29.02 7.97
CA PRO A 305 -11.19 -29.31 7.63
C PRO A 305 -11.36 -30.74 7.10
N ASN A 306 -12.55 -31.31 7.28
CA ASN A 306 -12.90 -32.69 6.88
C ASN A 306 -13.15 -32.87 5.37
N TYR A 307 -12.69 -31.96 4.52
CA TYR A 307 -12.82 -32.03 3.07
C TYR A 307 -11.47 -31.83 2.38
N LEU A 308 -11.34 -32.42 1.20
CA LEU A 308 -10.18 -32.20 0.33
C LEU A 308 -10.38 -30.90 -0.44
N MET A 309 -9.49 -29.95 -0.20
CA MET A 309 -9.50 -28.68 -0.90
C MET A 309 -8.77 -28.79 -2.24
N ASN A 310 -9.46 -28.46 -3.32
CA ASN A 310 -8.88 -28.26 -4.64
C ASN A 310 -9.27 -26.89 -5.16
N LEU A 311 -8.31 -26.16 -5.72
CA LEU A 311 -8.58 -24.88 -6.37
C LEU A 311 -9.58 -25.13 -7.53
N PRO A 312 -10.73 -24.44 -7.58
CA PRO A 312 -11.80 -24.73 -8.54
C PRO A 312 -11.49 -24.21 -9.96
N LEU A 313 -10.32 -23.59 -10.14
CA LEU A 313 -9.95 -22.91 -11.36
C LEU A 313 -9.46 -23.90 -12.44
N LYS A 314 -9.97 -23.71 -13.65
CA LYS A 314 -9.55 -24.40 -14.87
C LYS A 314 -8.13 -23.99 -15.26
N LYS A 315 -7.51 -24.81 -16.11
CA LYS A 315 -6.18 -24.49 -16.68
C LYS A 315 -6.28 -23.23 -17.55
N VAL A 316 -5.27 -22.37 -17.44
CA VAL A 316 -5.13 -21.17 -18.29
C VAL A 316 -5.01 -21.59 -19.75
N THR A 317 -5.85 -21.02 -20.61
CA THR A 317 -5.85 -21.25 -22.06
C THR A 317 -5.02 -20.20 -22.80
N THR A 318 -4.37 -20.60 -23.90
CA THR A 318 -3.46 -19.75 -24.71
C THR A 318 -4.13 -18.57 -25.43
N GLN A 319 -5.45 -18.40 -25.31
CA GLN A 319 -6.21 -17.31 -25.95
C GLN A 319 -6.12 -15.96 -25.20
N ASN A 320 -5.57 -15.90 -23.98
CA ASN A 320 -5.47 -14.67 -23.18
C ASN A 320 -4.29 -13.75 -23.56
N LYS A 321 -3.93 -13.68 -24.85
CA LYS A 321 -2.73 -12.97 -25.32
C LYS A 321 -2.82 -11.44 -25.31
N GLU A 322 -3.99 -10.84 -25.08
CA GLU A 322 -4.20 -9.43 -25.46
C GLU A 322 -4.10 -8.41 -24.32
N ASN A 323 -4.29 -8.77 -23.06
CA ASN A 323 -4.33 -7.77 -21.98
C ASN A 323 -3.04 -7.81 -21.15
N LYS A 324 -1.96 -7.22 -21.68
CA LYS A 324 -0.78 -6.91 -20.85
C LYS A 324 -1.21 -5.93 -19.75
N VAL A 325 -0.76 -6.18 -18.52
CA VAL A 325 -0.98 -5.22 -17.45
C VAL A 325 -0.26 -3.90 -17.79
N SER A 326 -1.01 -2.81 -17.83
CA SER A 326 -0.45 -1.48 -18.07
C SER A 326 0.03 -0.88 -16.76
N PHE A 327 1.34 -0.61 -16.67
CA PHE A 327 1.90 0.11 -15.52
C PHE A 327 1.54 1.60 -15.58
N ILE A 328 1.14 2.15 -14.43
CA ILE A 328 0.68 3.55 -14.32
C ILE A 328 1.78 4.53 -14.74
N LEU A 329 3.05 4.19 -14.48
CA LEU A 329 4.19 5.04 -14.82
C LEU A 329 4.30 5.33 -16.34
N ASN A 330 3.94 4.36 -17.19
CA ASN A 330 3.91 4.59 -18.63
C ASN A 330 2.82 5.60 -19.02
N LYS A 331 1.62 5.51 -18.42
CA LYS A 331 0.55 6.50 -18.60
C LYS A 331 1.02 7.88 -18.13
N ILE A 332 1.68 7.95 -16.97
CA ILE A 332 2.24 9.17 -16.41
C ILE A 332 3.24 9.83 -17.36
N PHE A 333 4.24 9.10 -17.86
CA PHE A 333 5.22 9.68 -18.79
C PHE A 333 4.59 10.15 -20.10
N ASN A 334 3.60 9.43 -20.62
CA ASN A 334 2.84 9.87 -21.79
C ASN A 334 2.09 11.18 -21.52
N LEU A 335 1.54 11.38 -20.32
CA LEU A 335 0.86 12.62 -19.95
C LEU A 335 1.84 13.77 -19.71
N ILE A 336 2.93 13.54 -18.97
CA ILE A 336 4.01 14.52 -18.75
C ILE A 336 4.52 15.05 -20.10
N SER A 337 4.70 14.19 -21.09
CA SER A 337 5.17 14.59 -22.43
C SER A 337 4.22 15.50 -23.21
N LYS A 338 2.95 15.58 -22.80
CA LYS A 338 1.90 16.39 -23.43
C LYS A 338 1.66 17.73 -22.72
N VAL A 339 2.32 17.95 -21.57
CA VAL A 339 2.22 19.23 -20.86
C VAL A 339 2.98 20.29 -21.64
N ASP A 340 2.29 21.36 -22.00
CA ASP A 340 2.88 22.50 -22.69
C ASP A 340 2.59 23.85 -22.00
N TYR A 341 2.19 23.81 -20.72
CA TYR A 341 1.97 24.99 -19.90
C TYR A 341 3.17 25.97 -19.97
N ASP A 342 2.85 27.25 -20.14
CA ASP A 342 3.78 28.37 -20.15
C ASP A 342 3.38 29.36 -19.07
N ILE A 343 4.30 29.56 -18.13
CA ILE A 343 4.07 30.39 -16.96
C ILE A 343 3.90 31.87 -17.30
N ASN A 344 4.54 32.36 -18.38
CA ASN A 344 4.58 33.79 -18.67
C ASN A 344 3.23 34.32 -19.17
N ASN A 345 2.44 33.46 -19.80
CA ASN A 345 1.13 33.79 -20.35
C ASN A 345 0.00 33.03 -19.66
N GLU A 346 0.31 32.19 -18.67
CA GLU A 346 -0.63 31.29 -17.99
C GLU A 346 -1.47 30.45 -18.97
N LYS A 347 -0.86 29.95 -20.06
CA LYS A 347 -1.58 29.16 -21.08
C LYS A 347 -0.92 27.82 -21.32
N GLY A 348 -1.72 26.92 -21.89
CA GLY A 348 -1.27 25.62 -22.35
C GLY A 348 -2.03 24.48 -21.68
N ASN A 349 -1.51 23.28 -21.86
CA ASN A 349 -2.06 22.02 -21.49
C ASN A 349 -1.42 21.54 -20.18
N ILE A 350 -2.26 21.17 -19.23
CA ILE A 350 -1.90 20.61 -17.92
C ILE A 350 -2.53 19.23 -17.73
N ILE A 351 -2.07 18.48 -16.73
CA ILE A 351 -2.67 17.20 -16.35
C ILE A 351 -3.75 17.48 -15.29
N ALA A 352 -4.94 16.93 -15.48
CA ALA A 352 -6.06 17.07 -14.57
C ALA A 352 -6.53 15.73 -14.01
N ASN A 353 -6.92 15.74 -12.73
CA ASN A 353 -7.78 14.72 -12.15
C ASN A 353 -9.23 15.15 -12.36
N ILE A 354 -10.16 14.22 -12.60
CA ILE A 354 -11.58 14.54 -12.82
C ILE A 354 -12.41 13.61 -11.94
N SER A 355 -12.87 14.09 -10.79
CA SER A 355 -13.72 13.31 -9.88
C SER A 355 -15.18 13.73 -10.01
N TYR A 356 -16.12 12.83 -9.76
CA TYR A 356 -17.54 13.10 -10.01
C TYR A 356 -18.33 13.24 -8.72
N VAL A 357 -19.18 14.26 -8.67
CA VAL A 357 -20.16 14.52 -7.59
C VAL A 357 -21.56 14.60 -8.19
N HIS A 358 -22.59 14.45 -7.35
CA HIS A 358 -23.95 14.73 -7.80
C HIS A 358 -24.12 16.23 -8.07
N LYS A 359 -24.98 16.58 -9.04
CA LYS A 359 -25.21 17.99 -9.40
C LYS A 359 -25.72 18.83 -8.22
N ASP A 360 -26.53 18.22 -7.35
CA ASP A 360 -27.09 18.89 -6.17
C ASP A 360 -26.02 19.21 -5.12
N ASP A 361 -24.89 18.48 -5.13
CA ASP A 361 -23.77 18.68 -4.19
C ASP A 361 -22.66 19.59 -4.76
N LEU A 362 -22.84 20.14 -5.97
CA LEU A 362 -21.79 20.88 -6.68
C LEU A 362 -21.37 22.15 -5.94
N ASP A 363 -22.33 22.96 -5.51
CA ASP A 363 -22.06 24.24 -4.85
C ASP A 363 -21.37 24.03 -3.49
N ASP A 364 -21.87 23.08 -2.69
CA ASP A 364 -21.28 22.68 -1.41
C ASP A 364 -19.85 22.12 -1.61
N SER A 365 -19.65 21.33 -2.66
CA SER A 365 -18.33 20.79 -3.02
C SER A 365 -17.33 21.90 -3.33
N ILE A 366 -17.75 22.90 -4.12
CA ILE A 366 -16.92 24.05 -4.47
C ILE A 366 -16.62 24.88 -3.22
N GLU A 367 -17.59 25.09 -2.32
CA GLU A 367 -17.38 25.80 -1.05
C GLU A 367 -16.31 25.12 -0.19
N VAL A 368 -16.37 23.79 -0.05
CA VAL A 368 -15.34 23.02 0.67
C VAL A 368 -13.94 23.20 0.06
N MET A 369 -13.84 23.19 -1.28
CA MET A 369 -12.56 23.43 -1.97
C MET A 369 -12.03 24.84 -1.71
N LYS A 370 -12.93 25.85 -1.69
CA LYS A 370 -12.57 27.25 -1.40
C LYS A 370 -12.10 27.43 0.05
N GLU A 371 -12.79 26.82 1.01
CA GLU A 371 -12.39 26.83 2.42
C GLU A 371 -11.01 26.21 2.64
N LEU A 372 -10.75 25.06 2.00
CA LEU A 372 -9.44 24.41 2.03
C LEU A 372 -8.36 25.33 1.44
N TYR A 373 -8.58 25.86 0.23
CA TYR A 373 -7.60 26.73 -0.42
C TYR A 373 -7.31 27.99 0.40
N LYS A 374 -8.35 28.61 0.98
CA LYS A 374 -8.20 29.81 1.82
C LYS A 374 -7.41 29.55 3.10
N SER A 375 -7.55 28.37 3.69
CA SER A 375 -6.91 28.01 4.96
C SER A 375 -5.47 27.49 4.78
N LYS A 376 -5.24 26.63 3.79
CA LYS A 376 -3.95 25.99 3.48
C LYS A 376 -3.76 25.89 1.95
N PRO A 377 -3.41 26.99 1.25
CA PRO A 377 -3.18 26.98 -0.19
C PRO A 377 -2.19 25.91 -0.65
N GLU A 378 -1.18 25.62 0.18
CA GLU A 378 -0.13 24.64 -0.09
C GLU A 378 -0.65 23.18 -0.14
N TYR A 379 -1.88 22.91 0.30
CA TYR A 379 -2.50 21.60 0.18
C TYR A 379 -3.17 21.39 -1.19
N CYS A 380 -3.32 22.45 -1.97
CA CYS A 380 -3.87 22.41 -3.31
C CYS A 380 -2.75 22.52 -4.35
N MET A 381 -2.98 21.94 -5.53
CA MET A 381 -2.14 22.22 -6.70
C MET A 381 -2.74 23.39 -7.46
N GLY A 382 -2.38 24.62 -7.09
CA GLY A 382 -2.93 25.82 -7.69
C GLY A 382 -4.27 26.24 -7.11
N LYS A 383 -4.69 27.44 -7.51
CA LYS A 383 -5.94 28.09 -7.06
C LYS A 383 -7.14 27.88 -7.99
N ARG A 384 -7.00 27.00 -8.98
CA ARG A 384 -7.98 26.86 -10.05
C ARG A 384 -8.58 25.47 -10.12
N TYR A 385 -9.85 25.40 -10.50
CA TYR A 385 -10.61 24.18 -10.74
C TYR A 385 -11.43 24.32 -12.02
N SER A 386 -11.97 23.24 -12.56
CA SER A 386 -12.89 23.31 -13.70
C SER A 386 -14.08 22.38 -13.48
N VAL A 387 -15.25 22.79 -13.93
CA VAL A 387 -16.46 21.97 -13.92
C VAL A 387 -16.63 21.35 -15.31
N VAL A 388 -16.72 20.02 -15.37
CA VAL A 388 -16.77 19.24 -16.60
C VAL A 388 -18.11 18.50 -16.65
N GLU A 389 -18.83 18.63 -17.77
CA GLU A 389 -20.06 17.86 -17.99
C GLU A 389 -19.76 16.35 -18.02
N SER A 390 -20.63 15.57 -17.37
CA SER A 390 -20.49 14.10 -17.27
C SER A 390 -21.79 13.38 -17.68
N SER A 391 -22.80 13.37 -16.81
CA SER A 391 -24.09 12.68 -17.04
C SER A 391 -25.28 13.57 -16.65
N GLU A 392 -26.50 13.03 -16.76
CA GLU A 392 -27.72 13.74 -16.34
C GLU A 392 -27.70 14.09 -14.84
N ASP A 393 -27.12 13.25 -13.99
CA ASP A 393 -27.15 13.32 -12.53
C ASP A 393 -25.82 13.72 -11.87
N LYS A 394 -24.70 13.57 -12.58
CA LYS A 394 -23.35 13.88 -12.07
C LYS A 394 -22.66 14.97 -12.86
N VAL A 395 -21.72 15.63 -12.17
CA VAL A 395 -20.82 16.63 -12.73
C VAL A 395 -19.39 16.31 -12.32
N GLY A 396 -18.43 16.54 -13.23
CA GLY A 396 -17.01 16.37 -12.97
C GLY A 396 -16.39 17.61 -12.36
N LEU A 397 -15.67 17.46 -11.26
CA LEU A 397 -14.77 18.45 -10.68
C LEU A 397 -13.34 18.11 -11.08
N ALA A 398 -12.75 18.99 -11.89
CA ALA A 398 -11.38 18.86 -12.35
C ALA A 398 -10.43 19.67 -11.46
N THR A 399 -9.39 18.99 -10.94
CA THR A 399 -8.30 19.61 -10.19
C THR A 399 -6.96 19.37 -10.87
N ILE A 400 -6.01 20.29 -10.70
CA ILE A 400 -4.69 20.18 -11.31
C ILE A 400 -3.92 19.02 -10.66
N CYS A 401 -3.34 18.14 -11.47
CA CYS A 401 -2.48 17.06 -11.00
C CYS A 401 -1.06 17.57 -10.76
N SER A 402 -0.41 17.11 -9.68
CA SER A 402 0.96 17.48 -9.34
C SER A 402 1.97 17.15 -10.44
N LEU A 403 1.70 16.11 -11.24
CA LEU A 403 2.51 15.72 -12.40
C LEU A 403 2.61 16.80 -13.49
N THR A 404 1.75 17.83 -13.45
CA THR A 404 1.88 19.03 -14.28
C THR A 404 3.24 19.71 -14.06
N MET A 405 3.74 19.70 -12.82
CA MET A 405 5.05 20.26 -12.46
C MET A 405 6.19 19.50 -13.16
N ASP A 406 6.13 18.17 -13.21
CA ASP A 406 7.12 17.36 -13.94
C ASP A 406 7.09 17.68 -15.45
N GLY A 407 5.91 17.93 -16.00
CA GLY A 407 5.72 18.36 -17.38
C GLY A 407 6.39 19.70 -17.69
N VAL A 408 6.16 20.70 -16.83
CA VAL A 408 6.81 22.02 -16.96
C VAL A 408 8.33 21.91 -16.86
N LEU A 409 8.85 21.14 -15.90
CA LEU A 409 10.30 20.88 -15.77
C LEU A 409 10.86 20.18 -17.01
N THR A 410 10.16 19.17 -17.52
CA THR A 410 10.56 18.41 -18.72
C THR A 410 10.65 19.32 -19.95
N LYS A 411 9.70 20.24 -20.13
CA LYS A 411 9.72 21.26 -21.20
C LYS A 411 10.95 22.19 -21.10
N GLN A 412 11.46 22.41 -19.89
CA GLN A 412 12.70 23.15 -19.63
C GLN A 412 13.96 22.27 -19.75
N GLY A 413 13.86 21.03 -20.24
CA GLY A 413 14.98 20.10 -20.36
C GLY A 413 15.46 19.52 -19.03
N ILE A 414 14.64 19.60 -17.97
CA ILE A 414 14.92 19.00 -16.67
C ILE A 414 14.14 17.69 -16.58
N ASN A 415 14.85 16.56 -16.58
CA ASN A 415 14.22 15.26 -16.41
C ASN A 415 13.81 15.05 -14.94
N SER A 416 12.51 15.20 -14.67
CA SER A 416 11.90 14.92 -13.38
C SER A 416 11.21 13.57 -13.39
N THR A 417 11.48 12.74 -12.38
CA THR A 417 10.90 11.42 -12.24
C THR A 417 10.02 11.34 -10.99
N PRO A 418 8.71 11.06 -11.13
CA PRO A 418 7.86 10.77 -9.98
C PRO A 418 8.26 9.41 -9.38
N VAL A 419 8.61 9.39 -8.09
CA VAL A 419 9.17 8.20 -7.43
C VAL A 419 8.13 7.49 -6.58
N TYR A 420 7.47 8.26 -5.71
CA TYR A 420 6.48 7.75 -4.77
C TYR A 420 5.25 8.64 -4.72
N SER A 421 4.13 8.01 -4.43
CA SER A 421 2.92 8.63 -3.94
C SER A 421 2.70 8.17 -2.50
N GLY A 422 2.23 9.05 -1.62
CA GLY A 422 2.18 8.75 -0.20
C GLY A 422 1.23 9.60 0.63
N ILE A 423 1.15 9.22 1.90
CA ILE A 423 0.43 9.94 2.95
C ILE A 423 1.44 10.68 3.82
N LEU A 424 1.32 12.01 3.82
CA LEU A 424 2.14 12.93 4.59
C LEU A 424 1.43 13.27 5.90
N ASP A 425 1.99 12.80 7.00
CA ASP A 425 1.57 13.10 8.37
C ASP A 425 1.99 14.53 8.73
N ILE A 426 1.00 15.31 9.17
CA ILE A 426 1.08 16.72 9.53
C ILE A 426 0.97 16.79 11.04
N TYR A 427 2.03 17.22 11.73
CA TYR A 427 1.99 17.41 13.18
C TYR A 427 2.77 18.66 13.63
N GLY A 428 2.07 19.75 13.91
CA GLY A 428 2.65 21.07 14.08
C GLY A 428 3.40 21.49 12.81
N SER A 429 4.66 21.86 12.97
CA SER A 429 5.58 22.13 11.86
C SER A 429 6.21 20.88 11.23
N ASN A 430 5.99 19.69 11.80
CA ASN A 430 6.61 18.47 11.30
C ASN A 430 5.82 17.87 10.15
N ARG A 431 6.57 17.32 9.20
CA ARG A 431 6.06 16.67 7.99
C ARG A 431 6.87 15.40 7.76
N ARG A 432 6.19 14.26 7.61
CA ARG A 432 6.85 12.97 7.32
C ARG A 432 5.89 12.05 6.58
N PHE A 433 6.40 11.24 5.67
CA PHE A 433 5.59 10.20 5.07
C PHE A 433 5.42 9.05 6.07
N ILE A 434 4.16 8.63 6.25
CA ILE A 434 3.81 7.42 7.00
C ILE A 434 3.55 6.24 6.08
N GLU A 435 3.18 6.49 4.83
CA GLU A 435 3.01 5.48 3.79
C GLU A 435 3.50 5.98 2.44
N LEU A 436 4.12 5.08 1.66
CA LEU A 436 4.59 5.30 0.31
C LEU A 436 4.32 4.07 -0.56
N ILE A 437 3.78 4.30 -1.76
CA ILE A 437 3.76 3.33 -2.85
C ILE A 437 4.57 3.91 -4.00
N SER A 438 5.51 3.13 -4.54
CA SER A 438 6.21 3.56 -5.74
C SER A 438 5.30 3.53 -6.96
N TYR A 439 5.40 4.54 -7.81
CA TYR A 439 4.79 4.48 -9.14
C TYR A 439 5.40 3.36 -10.01
N THR A 440 6.65 2.99 -9.72
CA THR A 440 7.32 1.88 -10.41
C THR A 440 6.69 0.56 -9.99
N GLY A 441 6.15 -0.19 -10.95
CA GLY A 441 5.57 -1.50 -10.69
C GLY A 441 4.13 -1.49 -10.15
N SER A 442 3.49 -0.31 -10.07
CA SER A 442 2.05 -0.18 -9.84
C SER A 442 1.29 -0.08 -11.18
N SER A 443 0.09 -0.65 -11.26
CA SER A 443 -0.86 -0.43 -12.35
C SER A 443 -1.96 0.58 -12.01
N VAL A 444 -2.07 0.97 -10.73
CA VAL A 444 -3.09 1.89 -10.20
C VAL A 444 -2.39 3.11 -9.61
N ASP A 445 -3.03 4.27 -9.64
CA ASP A 445 -2.54 5.43 -8.90
C ASP A 445 -2.66 5.19 -7.39
N PRO A 446 -1.55 5.26 -6.64
CA PRO A 446 -1.60 5.07 -5.20
C PRO A 446 -2.49 6.05 -4.42
N HIS A 447 -2.74 7.26 -4.91
CA HIS A 447 -3.69 8.16 -4.23
C HIS A 447 -5.09 7.56 -4.20
N GLU A 448 -5.55 6.90 -5.28
CA GLU A 448 -6.85 6.22 -5.28
C GLU A 448 -6.91 5.10 -4.23
N ILE A 449 -5.81 4.36 -4.06
CA ILE A 449 -5.68 3.30 -3.05
C ILE A 449 -5.86 3.89 -1.65
N PHE A 450 -5.09 4.93 -1.31
CA PHE A 450 -5.15 5.54 0.01
C PHE A 450 -6.51 6.18 0.31
N ILE A 451 -7.17 6.76 -0.70
CA ILE A 451 -8.51 7.34 -0.57
C ILE A 451 -9.56 6.26 -0.34
N LYS A 452 -9.48 5.13 -1.04
CA LYS A 452 -10.36 3.98 -0.80
C LYS A 452 -10.17 3.39 0.59
N LYS A 453 -8.93 3.40 1.10
CA LYS A 453 -8.56 2.93 2.45
C LYS A 453 -8.85 3.92 3.57
N GLY A 454 -9.33 5.14 3.26
CA GLY A 454 -9.62 6.16 4.27
C GLY A 454 -8.38 6.64 5.02
N MET A 455 -7.19 6.59 4.41
CA MET A 455 -5.92 6.93 5.07
C MET A 455 -5.63 8.44 5.06
N HIS A 456 -6.67 9.26 4.98
CA HIS A 456 -6.59 10.71 4.87
C HIS A 456 -7.25 11.39 6.08
N ASP A 457 -6.82 12.61 6.37
CA ASP A 457 -7.37 13.46 7.42
C ASP A 457 -7.03 14.93 7.11
N ILE A 458 -7.65 15.43 6.03
CA ILE A 458 -7.41 16.79 5.53
C ILE A 458 -7.92 17.81 6.55
N HIS A 459 -9.12 17.62 7.09
CA HIS A 459 -9.68 18.56 8.06
C HIS A 459 -8.92 18.58 9.39
N GLY A 460 -8.44 17.44 9.90
CA GLY A 460 -7.55 17.42 11.05
C GLY A 460 -6.27 18.22 10.80
N SER A 461 -5.72 18.09 9.58
CA SER A 461 -4.47 18.78 9.22
C SER A 461 -4.59 20.31 9.18
N LEU A 462 -5.81 20.86 9.08
CA LEU A 462 -6.07 22.30 9.22
C LEU A 462 -5.74 22.82 10.63
N ASN A 463 -5.83 21.94 11.64
CA ASN A 463 -5.44 22.20 13.03
C ASN A 463 -4.02 21.71 13.35
N ASP A 464 -3.18 21.56 12.31
CA ASP A 464 -1.82 21.04 12.37
C ASP A 464 -1.69 19.63 13.00
N ASP A 465 -2.74 18.81 12.96
CA ASP A 465 -2.69 17.38 13.33
C ASP A 465 -3.58 16.57 12.40
N GLY A 466 -3.01 16.00 11.34
CA GLY A 466 -3.77 15.24 10.35
C GLY A 466 -2.90 14.69 9.23
N LYS A 467 -3.52 14.35 8.09
CA LYS A 467 -2.86 13.62 7.01
C LYS A 467 -3.31 14.13 5.66
N ILE A 468 -2.36 14.48 4.81
CA ILE A 468 -2.62 14.86 3.42
C ILE A 468 -1.97 13.87 2.47
N MET A 469 -2.44 13.84 1.22
CA MET A 469 -1.74 13.15 0.16
C MET A 469 -0.63 14.04 -0.39
N ALA A 470 0.51 13.42 -0.70
CA ALA A 470 1.64 14.08 -1.32
C ALA A 470 2.40 13.11 -2.24
N SER A 471 3.25 13.65 -3.10
CA SER A 471 4.10 12.86 -3.99
C SER A 471 5.56 13.30 -3.89
N VAL A 472 6.47 12.34 -4.05
CA VAL A 472 7.92 12.53 -4.02
C VAL A 472 8.47 12.36 -5.41
N HIS A 473 9.23 13.35 -5.86
CA HIS A 473 9.80 13.43 -7.18
C HIS A 473 11.31 13.56 -7.07
N SER A 474 12.03 13.14 -8.10
CA SER A 474 13.50 13.12 -8.10
C SER A 474 14.08 13.70 -9.37
N VAL A 475 15.14 14.50 -9.20
CA VAL A 475 15.88 15.14 -10.29
C VAL A 475 17.38 14.97 -10.01
N HIS A 476 18.15 14.77 -11.07
CA HIS A 476 19.61 14.69 -10.97
C HIS A 476 20.19 16.00 -10.45
N TYR A 477 21.15 15.93 -9.51
CA TYR A 477 21.63 17.11 -8.77
C TYR A 477 22.23 18.20 -9.66
N VAL A 478 22.72 17.85 -10.85
CA VAL A 478 23.26 18.81 -11.83
C VAL A 478 22.22 19.84 -12.28
N ALA A 479 20.93 19.49 -12.28
CA ALA A 479 19.85 20.38 -12.69
C ALA A 479 19.22 21.15 -11.52
N ARG A 480 19.79 21.06 -10.31
CA ARG A 480 19.14 21.53 -9.08
C ARG A 480 18.82 23.03 -9.10
N ASP A 481 19.79 23.87 -9.48
CA ASP A 481 19.59 25.32 -9.45
C ASP A 481 18.50 25.73 -10.45
N LYS A 482 18.58 25.23 -11.69
CA LYS A 482 17.55 25.44 -12.72
C LYS A 482 16.17 24.94 -12.29
N THR A 483 16.14 23.81 -11.58
CA THR A 483 14.90 23.24 -11.04
C THR A 483 14.30 24.16 -9.98
N ILE A 484 15.10 24.64 -9.04
CA ILE A 484 14.64 25.57 -7.99
C ILE A 484 14.12 26.86 -8.61
N ASP A 485 14.83 27.44 -9.58
CA ASP A 485 14.40 28.65 -10.27
C ASP A 485 13.06 28.46 -10.98
N THR A 486 12.88 27.31 -11.65
CA THR A 486 11.63 26.97 -12.34
C THR A 486 10.47 26.72 -11.37
N LEU A 487 10.73 26.03 -10.24
CA LEU A 487 9.71 25.78 -9.21
C LEU A 487 9.32 27.07 -8.47
N ASN A 488 10.27 27.96 -8.23
CA ASN A 488 10.03 29.24 -7.57
C ASN A 488 9.17 30.17 -8.43
N SER A 489 9.37 30.19 -9.75
CA SER A 489 8.51 31.00 -10.63
C SER A 489 7.06 30.52 -10.60
N LEU A 490 6.83 29.20 -10.55
CA LEU A 490 5.50 28.58 -10.49
C LEU A 490 4.73 28.90 -9.21
N LYS A 491 5.40 29.36 -8.15
CA LYS A 491 4.75 29.78 -6.91
C LYS A 491 3.78 30.95 -7.12
N GLU A 492 4.06 31.86 -8.06
CA GLU A 492 3.22 33.02 -8.33
C GLU A 492 1.82 32.65 -8.85
N VAL A 493 1.70 31.49 -9.50
CA VAL A 493 0.43 30.94 -10.02
C VAL A 493 -0.20 29.90 -9.09
N GLY A 494 0.29 29.80 -7.85
CA GLY A 494 -0.20 28.89 -6.81
C GLY A 494 0.27 27.43 -6.94
N LEU A 495 1.18 27.14 -7.87
CA LEU A 495 1.77 25.81 -8.03
C LEU A 495 3.01 25.69 -7.13
N GLU A 496 2.77 25.51 -5.83
CA GLU A 496 3.81 25.51 -4.80
C GLU A 496 4.35 24.10 -4.48
N VAL A 497 5.64 24.05 -4.11
CA VAL A 497 6.32 22.86 -3.61
C VAL A 497 6.28 22.83 -2.08
N LEU A 498 5.98 21.67 -1.50
CA LEU A 498 5.99 21.49 -0.04
C LEU A 498 7.42 21.46 0.50
N ASN A 499 8.35 20.85 -0.25
CA ASN A 499 9.75 20.75 0.16
C ASN A 499 10.68 20.53 -1.03
N ILE A 500 11.90 21.06 -0.92
CA ILE A 500 13.02 20.72 -1.81
C ILE A 500 14.17 20.21 -0.94
N GLY A 501 14.51 18.94 -1.11
CA GLY A 501 15.60 18.28 -0.43
C GLY A 501 16.98 18.73 -0.91
N LYS A 502 18.01 18.36 -0.15
CA LYS A 502 19.39 18.47 -0.58
C LYS A 502 19.81 17.21 -1.37
N PRO A 503 20.84 17.31 -2.24
CA PRO A 503 21.35 16.14 -2.93
C PRO A 503 21.78 15.03 -1.98
N ASN A 504 21.43 13.79 -2.32
CA ASN A 504 21.73 12.58 -1.53
C ASN A 504 21.11 12.55 -0.12
N GLU A 505 20.15 13.41 0.18
CA GLU A 505 19.40 13.39 1.43
C GLU A 505 18.00 12.80 1.22
N TYR A 506 17.41 12.31 2.31
CA TYR A 506 16.00 11.97 2.35
C TYR A 506 15.16 13.25 2.24
N THR A 507 14.00 13.16 1.62
CA THR A 507 13.06 14.27 1.51
C THR A 507 11.80 13.90 2.24
N TYR A 508 11.53 14.53 3.39
CA TYR A 508 10.54 14.06 4.38
C TYR A 508 10.62 12.54 4.54
N ASN A 509 11.75 12.03 5.06
CA ASN A 509 12.02 10.59 5.26
C ASN A 509 11.86 9.63 4.06
N ALA A 510 11.49 10.12 2.87
CA ALA A 510 11.46 9.32 1.65
C ALA A 510 12.86 9.21 1.04
N LYS A 511 13.25 7.99 0.66
CA LYS A 511 14.57 7.68 0.12
C LYS A 511 14.70 8.18 -1.31
N ILE A 512 15.69 9.02 -1.57
CA ILE A 512 16.06 9.49 -2.90
C ILE A 512 17.30 8.73 -3.39
N GLU A 513 17.35 8.46 -4.69
CA GLU A 513 18.50 7.80 -5.30
C GLU A 513 19.77 8.67 -5.21
N LYS A 514 20.93 8.03 -5.09
CA LYS A 514 22.22 8.72 -5.08
C LYS A 514 22.36 9.59 -6.34
N TYR A 515 23.04 10.72 -6.21
CA TYR A 515 23.20 11.74 -7.27
C TYR A 515 21.89 12.42 -7.70
N ASN A 516 20.83 12.28 -6.91
CA ASN A 516 19.62 13.05 -7.09
C ASN A 516 19.29 13.85 -5.84
N PHE A 517 18.42 14.84 -5.99
CA PHE A 517 17.70 15.47 -4.88
C PHE A 517 16.20 15.21 -5.08
N GLY A 518 15.47 15.20 -3.97
CA GLY A 518 14.03 15.03 -3.98
C GLY A 518 13.32 16.37 -3.84
N TYR A 519 12.08 16.43 -4.33
CA TYR A 519 11.14 17.49 -3.97
C TYR A 519 9.75 16.88 -3.76
N VAL A 520 8.93 17.56 -2.96
CA VAL A 520 7.61 17.07 -2.55
C VAL A 520 6.54 18.02 -3.04
N LEU A 521 5.52 17.46 -3.68
CA LEU A 521 4.33 18.16 -4.13
C LEU A 521 3.12 17.70 -3.33
N SER A 522 2.15 18.59 -3.16
CA SER A 522 0.85 18.23 -2.62
C SER A 522 0.07 17.36 -3.63
N GLY A 523 -0.78 16.47 -3.13
CA GLY A 523 -1.69 15.69 -3.98
C GLY A 523 -2.78 16.58 -4.58
N GLY A 524 -2.93 16.55 -5.91
CA GLY A 524 -3.99 17.28 -6.60
C GLY A 524 -5.41 16.85 -6.22
N LEU A 525 -5.57 15.70 -5.55
CA LEU A 525 -6.83 15.19 -5.04
C LEU A 525 -7.16 15.63 -3.62
N ASN A 526 -6.28 16.36 -2.91
CA ASN A 526 -6.57 16.82 -1.54
C ASN A 526 -7.90 17.61 -1.42
N PRO A 527 -8.25 18.52 -2.37
CA PRO A 527 -9.56 19.18 -2.35
C PRO A 527 -10.74 18.22 -2.52
N ILE A 528 -10.59 17.21 -3.38
CA ILE A 528 -11.60 16.17 -3.62
C ILE A 528 -11.81 15.32 -2.36
N VAL A 529 -10.73 15.02 -1.64
CA VAL A 529 -10.80 14.29 -0.39
C VAL A 529 -11.42 15.12 0.73
N ALA A 530 -11.17 16.44 0.77
CA ALA A 530 -11.86 17.31 1.71
C ALA A 530 -13.38 17.28 1.50
N ILE A 531 -13.86 17.28 0.24
CA ILE A 531 -15.29 17.10 -0.07
C ILE A 531 -15.80 15.78 0.51
N LYS A 532 -15.09 14.67 0.28
CA LYS A 532 -15.45 13.35 0.79
C LYS A 532 -15.52 13.29 2.32
N GLU A 533 -14.60 13.96 3.03
CA GLU A 533 -14.59 14.04 4.50
C GLU A 533 -15.81 14.79 5.09
N LYS A 534 -16.53 15.57 4.28
CA LYS A 534 -17.79 16.21 4.65
C LYS A 534 -19.03 15.33 4.43
N ASN A 535 -18.83 14.04 4.14
CA ASN A 535 -19.87 13.07 3.80
C ASN A 535 -20.60 13.35 2.48
N ILE A 536 -20.00 14.16 1.60
CA ILE A 536 -20.48 14.32 0.23
C ILE A 536 -19.98 13.12 -0.59
N PRO A 537 -20.86 12.35 -1.26
CA PRO A 537 -20.45 11.23 -2.09
C PRO A 537 -19.60 11.69 -3.29
N VAL A 538 -18.39 11.17 -3.40
CA VAL A 538 -17.49 11.48 -4.53
C VAL A 538 -16.97 10.21 -5.19
N GLU A 539 -17.12 10.13 -6.51
CA GLU A 539 -16.45 9.15 -7.34
C GLU A 539 -15.07 9.68 -7.74
N VAL A 540 -14.05 9.31 -6.98
CA VAL A 540 -12.68 9.78 -7.21
C VAL A 540 -12.06 9.09 -8.41
N LYS A 541 -11.49 9.89 -9.32
CA LYS A 541 -10.62 9.42 -10.42
C LYS A 541 -9.40 10.31 -10.54
N SER A 542 -8.23 9.69 -10.75
CA SER A 542 -6.96 10.38 -10.86
C SER A 542 -6.30 10.23 -12.24
N ILE A 543 -5.43 11.19 -12.58
CA ILE A 543 -4.58 11.13 -13.78
C ILE A 543 -5.43 10.87 -15.05
N GLU A 544 -6.52 11.62 -15.19
CA GLU A 544 -7.56 11.33 -16.19
C GLU A 544 -7.17 11.86 -17.57
N LYS A 545 -6.89 13.17 -17.65
CA LYS A 545 -6.84 13.84 -18.96
C LYS A 545 -5.89 15.03 -19.00
N ILE A 546 -5.45 15.35 -20.21
CA ILE A 546 -4.86 16.65 -20.53
C ILE A 546 -5.97 17.67 -20.76
N MET A 547 -5.91 18.80 -20.07
CA MET A 547 -6.86 19.90 -20.19
C MET A 547 -6.13 21.24 -20.39
N LYS A 548 -6.79 22.18 -21.07
CA LYS A 548 -6.28 23.54 -21.20
C LYS A 548 -6.40 24.25 -19.85
N PHE A 549 -5.35 24.93 -19.43
CA PHE A 549 -5.33 25.71 -18.19
C PHE A 549 -6.40 26.81 -18.19
N ASP A 550 -6.66 27.43 -19.35
CA ASP A 550 -7.70 28.45 -19.55
C ASP A 550 -9.13 27.93 -19.29
N ALA A 551 -9.34 26.60 -19.25
CA ALA A 551 -10.62 26.01 -18.90
C ALA A 551 -10.87 25.98 -17.38
N PHE A 552 -9.87 26.33 -16.57
CA PHE A 552 -9.96 26.35 -15.12
C PHE A 552 -10.23 27.78 -14.63
N GLU A 553 -11.21 27.91 -13.75
CA GLU A 553 -11.57 29.16 -13.06
C GLU A 553 -10.99 29.20 -11.64
N GLU A 554 -10.89 30.39 -11.04
CA GLU A 554 -10.32 30.57 -9.70
C GLU A 554 -11.31 30.16 -8.60
N LEU A 555 -10.79 29.51 -7.56
CA LEU A 555 -11.47 29.21 -6.30
C LEU A 555 -11.76 30.50 -5.51
#